data_AF-A0A6H1Q145-F1
#
_entry.id   AF-A0A6H1Q145-F1
#
_cell.length_a   1.000
_cell.length_b   1.000
_cell.length_c   1.000
_cell.angle_alpha   90.00
_cell.angle_beta   90.00
_cell.angle_gamma   90.00
#
_symmetry.space_group_name_H-M   'P 1'
#
loop_
_entity.id
_entity.type
_entity.pdbx_description
1 polymer ?
#
loop_
_entity_poly.entity_id
_entity_poly.type
_entity_poly.pdbx_seq_one_letter_code
_entity_poly.pdbx_strand_id
1 'polypeptide(L)'
;MTMSTADTYVRARIDTSTKERAADALEAMGLSISDAIRLLMLRIADERRMPFDVKAPNATTRKAIAELEAGKGKRFASVDDLMADLHADD
;
A
#
# COMPACT_ATOMS: atom_id res chain seq x y z
N MET A 1 -18.74 -16.26 -7.16
CA MET A 1 -19.13 -15.01 -6.48
C MET A 1 -19.15 -13.92 -7.54
N THR A 2 -20.32 -13.67 -8.14
CA THR A 2 -20.51 -12.64 -9.16
C THR A 2 -20.33 -11.27 -8.48
N MET A 3 -19.18 -10.63 -8.69
CA MET A 3 -18.97 -9.26 -8.23
C MET A 3 -19.92 -8.34 -9.01
N SER A 4 -20.84 -7.71 -8.27
CA SER A 4 -21.62 -6.58 -8.76
C SER A 4 -20.64 -5.47 -9.16
N THR A 5 -20.56 -5.16 -10.45
CA THR A 5 -19.85 -3.98 -10.96
C THR A 5 -20.72 -2.76 -10.71
N ALA A 6 -20.79 -2.32 -9.46
CA ALA A 6 -21.38 -1.04 -9.11
C ALA A 6 -20.30 0.04 -9.23
N ASP A 7 -20.55 1.05 -10.06
CA ASP A 7 -19.69 2.22 -10.11
C ASP A 7 -19.68 2.91 -8.74
N THR A 8 -18.48 3.13 -8.20
CA THR A 8 -18.27 3.79 -6.92
C THR A 8 -17.37 5.02 -7.09
N TYR A 9 -17.49 5.96 -6.16
CA TYR A 9 -16.76 7.23 -6.21
C TYR A 9 -15.57 7.20 -5.25
N VAL A 10 -14.41 7.64 -5.73
CA VAL A 10 -13.27 7.98 -4.88
C VAL A 10 -13.34 9.47 -4.56
N ARG A 11 -13.42 9.82 -3.27
CA ARG A 11 -13.40 11.21 -2.79
C ARG A 11 -12.28 11.40 -1.78
N ALA A 12 -11.39 12.34 -2.06
CA ALA A 12 -10.30 12.71 -1.15
C ALA A 12 -10.29 14.23 -0.97
N ARG A 13 -10.05 14.68 0.27
CA ARG A 13 -9.89 16.10 0.57
C ARG A 13 -8.45 16.51 0.30
N ILE A 14 -8.28 17.54 -0.51
CA ILE A 14 -6.99 18.19 -0.81
C ILE A 14 -7.19 19.71 -0.75
N ASP A 15 -6.11 20.46 -0.54
CA ASP A 15 -6.18 21.91 -0.63
C ASP A 15 -6.33 22.37 -2.09
N THR A 16 -6.90 23.55 -2.27
CA THR A 16 -7.19 24.12 -3.60
C THR A 16 -5.92 24.27 -4.44
N SER A 17 -4.81 24.71 -3.84
CA SER A 17 -3.56 24.97 -4.58
C SER A 17 -2.96 23.68 -5.15
N THR A 18 -2.99 22.59 -4.37
CA THR A 18 -2.56 21.27 -4.82
C THR A 18 -3.45 20.76 -5.94
N LYS A 19 -4.77 20.95 -5.83
CA LYS A 19 -5.73 20.53 -6.86
C LYS A 19 -5.47 21.21 -8.19
N GLU A 20 -5.31 22.53 -8.20
CA GLU A 20 -5.10 23.33 -9.41
C GLU A 20 -3.79 22.95 -10.10
N ARG A 21 -2.69 22.92 -9.34
CA ARG A 21 -1.37 22.54 -9.89
C ARG A 21 -1.35 21.13 -10.48
N ALA A 22 -2.05 20.19 -9.85
CA ALA A 22 -2.16 18.83 -10.35
C ALA A 22 -3.05 18.74 -11.60
N ALA A 23 -4.13 19.53 -11.65
CA ALA A 23 -5.01 19.60 -12.82
C ALA A 23 -4.24 20.09 -14.06
N ASP A 24 -3.52 21.21 -13.93
CA ASP A 24 -2.76 21.80 -15.03
C ASP A 24 -1.67 20.84 -15.55
N ALA A 25 -0.97 20.17 -14.63
CA ALA A 25 0.07 19.21 -15.00
C ALA A 25 -0.49 17.98 -15.72
N LEU A 26 -1.65 17.46 -15.27
CA LEU A 26 -2.30 16.31 -15.90
C LEU A 26 -2.91 16.69 -17.26
N GLU A 27 -3.51 17.87 -17.37
CA GLU A 27 -4.06 18.38 -18.63
C GLU A 27 -2.96 18.53 -19.69
N ALA A 28 -1.79 19.05 -19.31
CA ALA A 28 -0.61 19.10 -20.19
C ALA A 28 -0.14 17.71 -20.66
N MET A 29 -0.47 16.64 -19.92
CA MET A 29 -0.21 15.25 -20.29
C MET A 29 -1.39 14.60 -21.04
N GLY A 30 -2.48 15.33 -21.28
CA GLY A 30 -3.71 14.80 -21.91
C GLY A 30 -4.55 13.90 -21.00
N LEU A 31 -4.43 14.05 -19.68
CA LEU A 31 -5.12 13.23 -18.68
C LEU A 31 -6.06 14.10 -17.82
N SER A 32 -7.21 13.55 -17.46
CA SER A 32 -8.02 14.12 -16.38
C SER A 32 -7.53 13.65 -15.01
N ILE A 33 -7.90 14.37 -13.94
CA ILE A 33 -7.68 13.91 -12.55
C ILE A 33 -8.29 12.53 -12.33
N SER A 34 -9.48 12.28 -12.87
CA SER A 34 -10.16 10.99 -12.75
C SER A 34 -9.38 9.86 -13.43
N ASP A 35 -8.76 10.11 -14.58
CA ASP A 35 -7.92 9.13 -15.27
C ASP A 35 -6.68 8.78 -14.44
N ALA A 36 -6.00 9.80 -13.91
CA ALA A 36 -4.84 9.60 -13.05
C ALA A 36 -5.18 8.78 -11.79
N ILE A 37 -6.32 9.08 -11.13
CA ILE A 37 -6.78 8.33 -9.96
C ILE A 37 -7.11 6.88 -10.34
N ARG A 38 -7.80 6.65 -11.46
CA ARG A 38 -8.13 5.29 -11.93
C ARG A 38 -6.87 4.47 -12.20
N LEU A 39 -5.90 5.04 -12.92
CA LEU A 39 -4.63 4.38 -13.22
C LEU A 39 -3.83 4.06 -11.95
N LEU A 40 -3.81 4.98 -10.98
CA LEU A 40 -3.18 4.76 -9.68
C LEU A 40 -3.80 3.57 -8.94
N MET A 41 -5.13 3.50 -8.88
CA MET A 41 -5.84 2.41 -8.19
C MET A 41 -5.59 1.05 -8.84
N LEU A 42 -5.61 1.00 -10.18
CA LEU A 42 -5.28 -0.22 -10.94
C LEU A 42 -3.85 -0.67 -10.64
N ARG A 43 -2.89 0.25 -10.67
CA ARG A 43 -1.49 -0.06 -10.41
C ARG A 43 -1.25 -0.59 -8.99
N ILE A 44 -1.92 0.00 -8.00
CA ILE A 44 -1.84 -0.46 -6.61
C ILE A 44 -2.45 -1.86 -6.47
N ALA A 45 -3.58 -2.13 -7.12
CA ALA A 45 -4.23 -3.44 -7.06
C ALA A 45 -3.34 -4.54 -7.66
N ASP A 46 -2.71 -4.27 -8.80
CA ASP A 46 -1.90 -5.25 -9.53
C ASP A 46 -0.52 -5.44 -8.90
N GLU A 47 0.16 -4.36 -8.53
CA GLU A 47 1.56 -4.42 -8.09
C GLU A 47 1.75 -4.42 -6.57
N ARG A 48 0.67 -4.19 -5.80
CA ARG A 48 0.73 -4.08 -4.34
C ARG A 48 1.77 -3.07 -3.84
N ARG A 49 2.04 -2.02 -4.63
CA ARG A 49 2.95 -0.92 -4.27
C ARG A 49 2.43 0.42 -4.81
N MET A 50 2.88 1.50 -4.17
CA MET A 50 2.67 2.85 -4.70
C MET A 50 3.63 3.11 -5.87
N PRO A 51 3.26 4.00 -6.81
CA PRO A 51 4.12 4.37 -7.93
C PRO A 51 5.30 5.28 -7.53
N PHE A 52 5.39 5.62 -6.24
CA PHE A 52 6.51 6.35 -5.65
C PHE A 52 6.99 5.60 -4.41
N ASP A 53 8.25 5.82 -4.03
CA ASP A 53 8.85 5.17 -2.86
C ASP A 53 8.12 5.55 -1.57
N VAL A 54 7.42 4.59 -0.99
CA VAL A 54 6.89 4.72 0.38
C VAL A 54 7.99 4.28 1.34
N LYS A 55 8.80 5.24 1.77
CA LYS A 55 9.96 4.97 2.63
C LYS A 55 9.58 4.67 4.09
N ALA A 56 8.37 5.00 4.53
CA ALA A 56 7.95 4.80 5.91
C ALA A 56 7.29 3.42 6.08
N PRO A 57 7.77 2.58 7.02
CA PRO A 57 7.12 1.31 7.33
C PRO A 57 5.68 1.55 7.81
N ASN A 58 4.74 0.69 7.40
CA ASN A 58 3.34 0.80 7.83
C ASN A 58 3.21 0.54 9.34
N ALA A 59 2.03 0.83 9.91
CA ALA A 59 1.82 0.72 11.36
C ALA A 59 2.10 -0.69 11.91
N THR A 60 1.74 -1.73 11.16
CA THR A 60 1.99 -3.13 11.53
C THR A 60 3.48 -3.44 11.53
N THR A 61 4.20 -3.05 10.46
CA THR A 61 5.65 -3.22 10.37
C THR A 61 6.38 -2.46 11.49
N ARG A 62 5.93 -1.25 11.84
CA ARG A 62 6.50 -0.51 12.97
C ARG A 62 6.32 -1.22 14.31
N LYS A 63 5.15 -1.81 14.54
CA LYS A 63 4.90 -2.60 15.77
C LYS A 63 5.79 -3.83 15.82
N ALA A 64 5.88 -4.58 14.71
CA ALA A 64 6.75 -5.74 14.62
C ALA A 64 8.23 -5.37 14.88
N ILE A 65 8.72 -4.28 14.30
CA ILE A 65 10.08 -3.76 14.58
C ILE A 65 10.24 -3.45 16.07
N ALA A 66 9.29 -2.73 16.69
CA ALA A 66 9.37 -2.40 18.11
C ALA A 66 9.33 -3.63 19.03
N GLU A 67 8.58 -4.68 18.66
CA GLU A 67 8.56 -5.94 19.40
C GLU A 67 9.90 -6.68 19.33
N LEU A 68 10.53 -6.70 18.16
CA LEU A 68 11.86 -7.28 17.97
C LEU A 68 12.93 -6.50 18.75
N GLU A 69 12.93 -5.17 18.69
CA GLU A 69 13.84 -4.30 19.45
C GLU A 69 13.64 -4.45 20.97
N ALA A 70 12.40 -4.67 21.42
CA ALA A 70 12.09 -4.96 22.82
C ALA A 70 12.48 -6.39 23.27
N GLY A 71 13.11 -7.18 22.38
CA GLY A 71 13.55 -8.54 22.68
C GLY A 71 12.42 -9.56 22.78
N LYS A 72 11.22 -9.23 22.31
CA LYS A 72 10.04 -10.12 22.33
C LYS A 72 9.94 -11.04 21.12
N GLY A 73 10.94 -10.99 20.23
CA GLY A 73 11.03 -11.90 19.09
C GLY A 73 11.26 -13.35 19.52
N LYS A 74 10.57 -14.28 18.86
CA LYS A 74 10.78 -15.72 19.06
C LYS A 74 12.20 -16.09 18.60
N ARG A 75 12.92 -16.85 19.42
CA ARG A 75 14.28 -17.31 19.13
C ARG A 75 14.27 -18.82 18.97
N PHE A 76 15.06 -19.31 18.03
CA PHE A 76 15.19 -20.73 17.73
C PHE A 76 16.66 -21.14 17.86
N ALA A 77 16.90 -22.39 18.25
CA ALA A 77 18.25 -22.92 18.44
C ALA A 77 18.90 -23.36 17.12
N SER A 78 18.08 -23.68 16.11
CA SER A 78 18.51 -24.09 14.78
C SER A 78 17.58 -23.56 13.68
N VAL A 79 18.04 -23.63 12.43
CA VAL A 79 17.21 -23.33 11.26
C VAL A 79 16.07 -24.34 11.13
N ASP A 80 16.32 -25.61 11.48
CA ASP A 80 15.30 -26.66 11.42
C ASP A 80 14.14 -26.36 12.39
N ASP A 81 14.44 -25.89 13.61
CA ASP A 81 13.42 -25.48 14.58
C ASP A 81 12.60 -24.27 14.11
N LEU A 82 13.24 -23.31 13.42
CA LEU A 82 12.56 -22.15 12.84
C LEU A 82 11.60 -22.58 11.71
N MET A 83 12.06 -23.45 10.81
CA MET A 83 11.26 -23.90 9.67
C MET A 83 10.10 -24.78 10.12
N ALA A 84 10.32 -25.63 11.14
CA ALA A 84 9.25 -26.43 11.75
C ALA A 84 8.13 -25.56 12.34
N ASP A 85 8.48 -24.43 12.98
CA ASP A 85 7.49 -23.49 13.53
C ASP A 85 6.75 -22.70 12.44
N LEU A 86 7.46 -22.27 11.39
CA LEU A 86 6.87 -21.49 10.30
C LEU A 86 5.83 -22.28 9.50
N HIS A 87 6.05 -23.58 9.33
CA HIS A 87 5.16 -24.50 8.60
C HIS A 87 4.12 -25.18 9.49
N ALA A 88 4.04 -24.84 10.78
CA ALA A 88 3.11 -25.48 11.70
C ALA A 88 1.62 -25.10 11.43
N ASP A 89 1.38 -24.02 10.69
CA ASP A 89 0.04 -23.48 10.36
C ASP A 89 -0.33 -23.61 8.86
N ASP A 90 0.49 -24.29 8.04
CA ASP A 90 0.15 -24.69 6.65
C ASP A 90 -0.68 -25.99 6.63
#